data_AF-A0A1X2ZQD5-F1
#
_entry.id   AF-A0A1X2ZQD5-F1
#
_cell.length_a   1.000
_cell.length_b   1.000
_cell.length_c   1.000
_cell.angle_alpha   90.00
_cell.angle_beta   90.00
_cell.angle_gamma   90.00
#
_symmetry.space_group_name_H-M   'P 1'
#
loop_
_entity.id
_entity.type
_entity.pdbx_description
1 polymer ?
#
loop_
_entity_poly.entity_id
_entity_poly.type
_entity_poly.pdbx_seq_one_letter_code
_entity_poly.pdbx_strand_id
1 'polypeptide(L)'
;MEQRTIDDGELRQWIDEWGEESHDDILASDDEADIANRILEHHTHGEYPDDVDWNDAWESLRSIIEPALEHVHGFFPDGAETLARYVREIDMGIDPDTGEDLERAAIEEPAFRTSFRIRAMADADPEDEPALDKVIQAADADYRHDVISGGDVARADWRNAAAYEWRRLMLEPHAPTDPVSDVSALAVIAVSMRYAPDATRAMIATDVLGPDLPTMGGLRDIIGTPERDVPVDTLITDLVGQWPDATPDRDTLTDRDHAAWRILSPIQQNAPAPVEGHIYGLLGMLDHVEYLGRTGETGRMHAERALRFDPSDRFASAVLDTAPTADGSTGLAELADIAQDRGTIR
;
A
#
# COMPACT_ATOMS: atom_id res chain seq x y z
N MET A 1 -13.36 -49.08 24.96
CA MET A 1 -13.88 -47.83 25.53
C MET A 1 -13.54 -46.77 24.50
N GLU A 2 -14.49 -45.92 24.12
CA GLU A 2 -14.17 -44.78 23.25
C GLU A 2 -13.27 -43.84 24.06
N GLN A 3 -12.12 -43.48 23.49
CA GLN A 3 -11.22 -42.51 24.11
C GLN A 3 -11.85 -41.13 23.98
N ARG A 4 -11.78 -40.34 25.05
CA ARG A 4 -12.20 -38.94 25.09
C ARG A 4 -11.17 -38.11 24.32
N THR A 5 -11.62 -37.31 23.36
CA THR A 5 -10.82 -36.25 22.75
C THR A 5 -10.85 -35.00 23.63
N ILE A 6 -9.75 -34.25 23.64
CA ILE A 6 -9.66 -32.96 24.32
C ILE A 6 -9.93 -31.90 23.25
N ASP A 7 -10.84 -30.97 23.52
CA ASP A 7 -11.19 -29.93 22.55
C ASP A 7 -10.17 -28.77 22.54
N ASP A 8 -10.13 -28.04 21.44
CA ASP A 8 -9.21 -26.92 21.24
C ASP A 8 -9.35 -25.82 22.31
N GLY A 9 -10.54 -25.65 22.89
CA GLY A 9 -10.77 -24.69 23.97
C GLY A 9 -10.05 -25.10 25.26
N GLU A 10 -10.12 -26.38 25.61
CA GLU A 10 -9.38 -26.98 26.73
C GLU A 10 -7.86 -26.92 26.48
N LEU A 11 -7.41 -27.20 25.25
CA LEU A 11 -5.97 -27.10 24.89
C LEU A 11 -5.44 -25.66 24.93
N ARG A 12 -6.24 -24.66 24.53
CA ARG A 12 -5.87 -23.25 24.64
C ARG A 12 -5.76 -22.78 26.08
N GLN A 13 -6.67 -23.24 26.94
CA GLN A 13 -6.56 -23.02 28.38
C GLN A 13 -5.26 -23.61 28.94
N TRP A 14 -4.87 -24.79 28.46
CA TRP A 14 -3.60 -25.41 28.87
C TRP A 14 -2.38 -24.58 28.44
N ILE A 15 -2.40 -24.02 27.24
CA ILE A 15 -1.34 -23.12 26.78
C ILE A 15 -1.25 -21.87 27.67
N ASP A 16 -2.40 -21.27 28.04
CA ASP A 16 -2.45 -20.11 28.92
C ASP A 16 -1.88 -20.41 30.32
N GLU A 17 -2.32 -21.50 30.93
CA GLU A 17 -1.87 -21.94 32.25
C GLU A 17 -0.37 -22.29 32.25
N TRP A 18 0.13 -22.94 31.20
CA TRP A 18 1.57 -23.17 31.05
C TRP A 18 2.34 -21.85 30.90
N GLY A 19 1.83 -20.90 30.11
CA GLY A 19 2.45 -19.59 29.94
C GLY A 19 2.52 -18.76 31.22
N GLU A 20 1.49 -18.82 32.07
CA GLU A 20 1.43 -18.10 33.34
C GLU A 20 2.27 -18.74 34.46
N GLU A 21 2.45 -20.07 34.43
CA GLU A 21 2.99 -20.81 35.58
C GLU A 21 4.40 -21.39 35.37
N SER A 22 4.79 -21.73 34.13
CA SER A 22 6.03 -22.48 33.88
C SER A 22 7.30 -21.62 33.88
N HIS A 23 7.21 -20.37 33.41
CA HIS A 23 8.37 -19.52 33.10
C HIS A 23 9.40 -20.22 32.19
N ASP A 24 8.97 -21.16 31.34
CA ASP A 24 9.88 -21.89 30.47
C ASP A 24 10.48 -20.98 29.39
N ASP A 25 11.79 -21.11 29.15
CA ASP A 25 12.47 -20.47 28.03
C ASP A 25 12.10 -21.14 26.70
N ILE A 26 11.99 -20.35 25.63
CA ILE A 26 11.88 -20.88 24.26
C ILE A 26 13.22 -20.71 23.54
N LEU A 27 13.79 -21.83 23.09
CA LEU A 27 15.05 -21.90 22.38
C LEU A 27 14.83 -21.81 20.88
N ALA A 28 15.82 -21.25 20.17
CA ALA A 28 15.81 -21.21 18.70
C ALA A 28 15.84 -22.60 18.01
N SER A 29 16.04 -23.66 18.79
CA SER A 29 16.00 -25.06 18.33
C SER A 29 14.69 -25.77 18.65
N ASP A 30 13.81 -25.17 19.45
CA ASP A 30 12.54 -25.79 19.82
C ASP A 30 11.61 -25.78 18.61
N ASP A 31 10.98 -26.92 18.34
CA ASP A 31 9.92 -27.06 17.34
C ASP A 31 8.54 -27.21 18.01
N GLU A 32 7.47 -27.28 17.22
CA GLU A 32 6.10 -27.35 17.74
C GLU A 32 5.87 -28.62 18.57
N ALA A 33 6.59 -29.70 18.25
CA ALA A 33 6.51 -30.96 18.98
C ALA A 33 7.17 -30.85 20.36
N ASP A 34 8.32 -30.21 20.45
CA ASP A 34 9.01 -29.95 21.72
C ASP A 34 8.14 -29.12 22.67
N ILE A 35 7.51 -28.06 22.16
CA ILE A 35 6.64 -27.20 22.97
C ILE A 35 5.34 -27.93 23.35
N ALA A 36 4.69 -28.64 22.42
CA ALA A 36 3.49 -29.42 22.73
C ALA A 36 3.73 -30.46 23.84
N ASN A 37 4.91 -31.09 23.85
CA ASN A 37 5.29 -32.03 24.92
C ASN A 37 5.43 -31.32 26.27
N ARG A 38 6.06 -30.13 26.33
CA ARG A 38 6.20 -29.36 27.59
C ARG A 38 4.85 -28.97 28.17
N ILE A 39 3.91 -28.54 27.32
CA ILE A 39 2.56 -28.17 27.76
C ILE A 39 1.82 -29.40 28.28
N LEU A 40 1.88 -30.53 27.58
CA LEU A 40 1.29 -31.78 28.08
C LEU A 40 1.91 -32.23 29.40
N GLU A 41 3.23 -32.17 29.53
CA GLU A 41 3.94 -32.54 30.76
C GLU A 41 3.56 -31.62 31.93
N HIS A 42 3.42 -30.32 31.69
CA HIS A 42 2.98 -29.34 32.69
C HIS A 42 1.59 -29.68 33.23
N HIS A 43 0.65 -29.98 32.34
CA HIS A 43 -0.76 -30.23 32.69
C HIS A 43 -1.04 -31.61 33.26
N THR A 44 -0.34 -32.62 32.77
CA THR A 44 -0.53 -34.00 33.23
C THR A 44 0.35 -34.34 34.43
N HIS A 45 1.38 -33.54 34.71
CA HIS A 45 2.46 -33.89 35.62
C HIS A 45 3.06 -35.28 35.34
N GLY A 46 3.01 -35.72 34.07
CA GLY A 46 3.47 -37.03 33.60
C GLY A 46 2.47 -38.18 33.79
N GLU A 47 1.23 -37.92 34.21
CA GLU A 47 0.17 -38.92 34.36
C GLU A 47 -0.82 -38.87 33.18
N TYR A 48 -0.82 -39.92 32.35
CA TYR A 48 -1.64 -40.01 31.14
C TYR A 48 -2.73 -41.10 31.26
N PRO A 49 -3.95 -40.75 31.68
CA PRO A 49 -5.10 -41.66 31.70
C PRO A 49 -5.36 -42.37 30.36
N ASP A 50 -5.62 -43.69 30.40
CA ASP A 50 -5.85 -44.54 29.21
C ASP A 50 -7.17 -44.22 28.48
N ASP A 51 -8.06 -43.43 29.08
CA ASP A 51 -9.37 -43.06 28.55
C ASP A 51 -9.34 -41.78 27.70
N VAL A 52 -8.17 -41.17 27.47
CA VAL A 52 -7.98 -39.98 26.65
C VAL A 52 -7.15 -40.30 25.40
N ASP A 53 -7.50 -39.68 24.26
CA ASP A 53 -6.69 -39.75 23.04
C ASP A 53 -5.56 -38.71 23.08
N TRP A 54 -4.42 -39.11 23.64
CA TRP A 54 -3.26 -38.23 23.77
C TRP A 54 -2.55 -37.94 22.45
N ASN A 55 -2.74 -38.77 21.43
CA ASN A 55 -2.15 -38.51 20.11
C ASN A 55 -2.91 -37.39 19.42
N ASP A 56 -4.24 -37.42 19.48
CA ASP A 56 -5.11 -36.34 18.99
C ASP A 56 -4.83 -35.02 19.71
N ALA A 57 -4.75 -35.04 21.06
CA ALA A 57 -4.41 -33.86 21.84
C ALA A 57 -3.02 -33.28 21.48
N TRP A 58 -2.03 -34.14 21.25
CA TRP A 58 -0.68 -33.71 20.84
C TRP A 58 -0.67 -33.13 19.43
N GLU A 59 -1.38 -33.74 18.48
CA GLU A 59 -1.50 -33.21 17.10
C GLU A 59 -2.22 -31.85 17.08
N SER A 60 -3.30 -31.70 17.85
CA SER A 60 -4.03 -30.44 17.98
C SER A 60 -3.20 -29.34 18.63
N LEU A 61 -2.44 -29.65 19.70
CA LEU A 61 -1.53 -28.68 20.32
C LEU A 61 -0.50 -28.17 19.32
N ARG A 62 0.10 -29.05 18.52
CA ARG A 62 1.06 -28.65 17.48
C ARG A 62 0.42 -27.72 16.47
N SER A 63 -0.78 -28.04 15.99
CA SER A 63 -1.50 -27.18 15.05
C SER A 63 -1.87 -25.81 15.64
N ILE A 64 -2.12 -25.73 16.94
CA ILE A 64 -2.45 -24.47 17.62
C ILE A 64 -1.21 -23.59 17.80
N ILE A 65 -0.06 -24.21 18.09
CA ILE A 65 1.19 -23.54 18.44
C ILE A 65 2.00 -23.14 17.21
N GLU A 66 1.96 -23.92 16.12
CA GLU A 66 2.74 -23.69 14.89
C GLU A 66 2.69 -22.22 14.43
N PRO A 67 1.51 -21.58 14.28
CA PRO A 67 1.45 -20.19 13.81
C PRO A 67 2.10 -19.21 14.80
N ALA A 68 1.94 -19.44 16.11
CA ALA A 68 2.53 -18.59 17.13
C ALA A 68 4.05 -18.74 17.20
N LEU A 69 4.58 -19.94 16.94
CA LEU A 69 6.00 -20.22 16.97
C LEU A 69 6.74 -19.56 15.81
N GLU A 70 6.08 -19.36 14.65
CA GLU A 70 6.65 -18.61 13.51
C GLU A 70 7.06 -17.17 13.89
N HIS A 71 6.41 -16.55 14.87
CA HIS A 71 6.71 -15.21 15.37
C HIS A 71 7.82 -15.18 16.45
N VAL A 72 8.29 -16.33 16.90
CA VAL A 72 9.33 -16.45 17.92
C VAL A 72 10.69 -16.60 17.25
N HIS A 73 11.38 -15.48 17.02
CA HIS A 73 12.70 -15.46 16.38
C HIS A 73 13.87 -15.37 17.39
N GLY A 74 14.54 -16.50 17.66
CA GLY A 74 15.74 -16.54 18.51
C GLY A 74 15.48 -17.09 19.91
N PHE A 75 16.26 -16.64 20.90
CA PHE A 75 16.13 -17.08 22.29
C PHE A 75 15.21 -16.13 23.06
N PHE A 76 14.16 -16.67 23.69
CA PHE A 76 13.20 -15.92 24.49
C PHE A 76 13.24 -16.41 25.95
N PRO A 77 13.85 -15.64 26.86
CA PRO A 77 13.76 -15.93 28.27
C PRO A 77 12.32 -15.75 28.77
N ASP A 78 11.83 -16.67 29.59
CA ASP A 78 10.41 -16.73 30.00
C ASP A 78 9.46 -16.76 28.77
N GLY A 79 9.89 -17.43 27.70
CA GLY A 79 9.21 -17.46 26.40
C GLY A 79 7.82 -18.07 26.43
N ALA A 80 7.50 -18.90 27.44
CA ALA A 80 6.19 -19.50 27.62
C ALA A 80 5.04 -18.47 27.69
N GLU A 81 5.22 -17.38 28.44
CA GLU A 81 4.24 -16.29 28.54
C GLU A 81 4.03 -15.61 27.18
N THR A 82 5.12 -15.42 26.44
CA THR A 82 5.11 -14.77 25.12
C THR A 82 4.38 -15.63 24.09
N LEU A 83 4.65 -16.94 24.05
CA LEU A 83 4.00 -17.85 23.14
C LEU A 83 2.50 -18.01 23.46
N ALA A 84 2.14 -18.11 24.74
CA ALA A 84 0.74 -18.15 25.14
C ALA A 84 0.00 -16.87 24.73
N ARG A 85 0.63 -15.70 24.86
CA ARG A 85 0.10 -14.44 24.34
C ARG A 85 -0.10 -14.49 22.82
N TYR A 86 0.87 -14.97 22.05
CA TYR A 86 0.76 -15.08 20.59
C TYR A 86 -0.34 -16.03 20.15
N VAL A 87 -0.50 -17.18 20.81
CA VAL A 87 -1.60 -18.11 20.55
C VAL A 87 -2.95 -17.43 20.80
N ARG A 88 -3.09 -16.64 21.87
CA ARG A 88 -4.31 -15.86 22.14
C ARG A 88 -4.54 -14.77 21.11
N GLU A 89 -3.50 -14.04 20.73
CA GLU A 89 -3.59 -12.98 19.72
C GLU A 89 -4.05 -13.56 18.38
N ILE A 90 -3.42 -14.65 17.90
CA ILE A 90 -3.83 -15.31 16.65
C ILE A 90 -5.26 -15.85 16.72
N ASP A 91 -5.68 -16.44 17.83
CA ASP A 91 -7.06 -16.92 18.02
C ASP A 91 -8.09 -15.77 18.03
N MET A 92 -7.69 -14.60 18.55
CA MET A 92 -8.47 -13.37 18.50
C MET A 92 -8.40 -12.68 17.13
N GLY A 93 -7.66 -13.26 16.17
CA GLY A 93 -7.36 -12.62 14.91
C GLY A 93 -6.58 -11.34 15.15
N ILE A 94 -5.44 -11.38 15.83
CA ILE A 94 -4.52 -10.26 16.09
C ILE A 94 -3.12 -10.70 15.68
N ASP A 95 -2.46 -9.89 14.86
CA ASP A 95 -1.08 -10.05 14.44
C ASP A 95 -0.16 -9.89 15.68
N PRO A 96 0.61 -10.92 16.05
CA PRO A 96 1.35 -10.91 17.31
C PRO A 96 2.55 -9.96 17.35
N ASP A 97 3.10 -9.61 16.17
CA ASP A 97 4.25 -8.73 16.03
C ASP A 97 3.84 -7.25 16.11
N THR A 98 2.63 -6.94 15.66
CA THR A 98 2.13 -5.56 15.52
C THR A 98 1.01 -5.20 16.50
N GLY A 99 0.31 -6.19 17.05
CA GLY A 99 -0.88 -6.01 17.89
C GLY A 99 -2.11 -5.54 17.11
N GLU A 100 -2.09 -5.62 15.78
CA GLU A 100 -3.18 -5.24 14.90
C GLU A 100 -4.14 -6.41 14.68
N ASP A 101 -5.44 -6.20 14.80
CA ASP A 101 -6.45 -7.22 14.51
C ASP A 101 -6.36 -7.65 13.02
N LEU A 102 -6.11 -8.94 12.75
CA LEU A 102 -5.97 -9.60 11.45
C LEU A 102 -7.22 -9.46 10.57
N GLU A 103 -8.42 -9.34 11.14
CA GLU A 103 -9.62 -8.92 10.39
C GLU A 103 -9.66 -7.39 10.20
N ARG A 104 -9.04 -6.63 11.11
CA ARG A 104 -8.88 -5.16 11.06
C ARG A 104 -7.69 -4.65 10.25
N ALA A 105 -6.79 -5.50 9.76
CA ALA A 105 -5.81 -5.14 8.74
C ALA A 105 -6.51 -4.56 7.48
N ALA A 106 -7.83 -4.73 7.36
CA ALA A 106 -8.68 -4.07 6.38
C ALA A 106 -9.44 -2.80 6.86
N ILE A 107 -9.57 -2.48 8.16
CA ILE A 107 -10.39 -1.33 8.61
C ILE A 107 -9.90 -0.72 9.94
N GLU A 108 -8.84 0.09 9.87
CA GLU A 108 -8.92 1.41 10.52
C GLU A 108 -9.05 2.46 9.41
N GLU A 109 -10.23 3.06 9.33
CA GLU A 109 -10.33 4.39 8.74
C GLU A 109 -9.36 5.29 9.49
N PRO A 110 -8.37 5.93 8.83
CA PRO A 110 -7.62 6.98 9.46
C PRO A 110 -8.62 8.00 10.04
N ALA A 111 -8.48 8.36 11.32
CA ALA A 111 -9.36 9.30 12.01
C ALA A 111 -9.49 10.67 11.30
N PHE A 112 -8.64 10.92 10.30
CA PHE A 112 -8.63 12.08 9.40
C PHE A 112 -9.75 12.11 8.35
N ARG A 113 -10.44 10.98 8.09
CA ARG A 113 -11.42 10.87 6.98
C ARG A 113 -12.68 11.73 7.14
N THR A 114 -13.06 12.08 8.37
CA THR A 114 -14.38 12.69 8.60
C THR A 114 -14.35 14.23 8.58
N SER A 115 -13.26 14.88 8.98
CA SER A 115 -13.25 16.33 9.24
C SER A 115 -13.38 17.18 7.98
N PHE A 116 -12.64 16.89 6.92
CA PHE A 116 -12.71 17.68 5.68
C PHE A 116 -14.02 17.46 4.95
N ARG A 117 -14.56 16.22 4.97
CA ARG A 117 -15.85 15.91 4.36
C ARG A 117 -16.99 16.63 5.07
N ILE A 118 -16.99 16.66 6.41
CA ILE A 118 -17.95 17.43 7.20
C ILE A 118 -17.90 18.92 6.82
N ARG A 119 -16.71 19.51 6.69
CA ARG A 119 -16.59 20.93 6.30
C ARG A 119 -17.09 21.18 4.87
N ALA A 120 -16.74 20.31 3.92
CA ALA A 120 -17.22 20.43 2.56
C ALA A 120 -18.76 20.31 2.49
N MET A 121 -19.37 19.42 3.28
CA MET A 121 -20.83 19.29 3.39
C MET A 121 -21.47 20.49 4.09
N ALA A 122 -20.80 21.09 5.09
CA ALA A 122 -21.32 22.26 5.81
C ALA A 122 -21.43 23.50 4.91
N ASP A 123 -20.56 23.60 3.89
CA ASP A 123 -20.56 24.68 2.91
C ASP A 123 -21.34 24.36 1.63
N ALA A 124 -21.82 23.12 1.47
CA ALA A 124 -22.56 22.67 0.29
C ALA A 124 -24.07 22.96 0.37
N ASP A 125 -24.71 23.04 -0.80
CA ASP A 125 -26.18 23.05 -0.88
C ASP A 125 -26.71 21.66 -0.48
N PRO A 126 -27.69 21.55 0.44
CA PRO A 126 -28.22 20.26 0.87
C PRO A 126 -28.89 19.43 -0.25
N GLU A 127 -29.21 20.02 -1.40
CA GLU A 127 -29.76 19.28 -2.55
C GLU A 127 -28.68 18.62 -3.42
N ASP A 128 -27.40 18.97 -3.23
CA ASP A 128 -26.26 18.49 -4.03
C ASP A 128 -25.18 17.82 -3.15
N GLU A 129 -24.46 16.85 -3.71
CA GLU A 129 -23.21 16.37 -3.09
C GLU A 129 -22.12 17.44 -3.18
N PRO A 130 -21.22 17.55 -2.18
CA PRO A 130 -20.14 18.52 -2.22
C PRO A 130 -19.24 18.27 -3.43
N ALA A 131 -19.05 19.30 -4.25
CA ALA A 131 -18.21 19.23 -5.44
C ALA A 131 -16.76 18.85 -5.09
N LEU A 132 -16.13 18.02 -5.94
CA LEU A 132 -14.81 17.45 -5.68
C LEU A 132 -13.73 18.53 -5.46
N ASP A 133 -13.79 19.66 -6.16
CA ASP A 133 -12.87 20.78 -5.96
C ASP A 133 -12.93 21.33 -4.52
N LYS A 134 -14.14 21.38 -3.92
CA LYS A 134 -14.35 21.79 -2.53
C LYS A 134 -13.85 20.76 -1.54
N VAL A 135 -14.07 19.47 -1.82
CA VAL A 135 -13.56 18.39 -0.97
C VAL A 135 -12.02 18.37 -0.99
N ILE A 136 -11.39 18.53 -2.16
CA ILE A 136 -9.92 18.65 -2.29
C ILE A 136 -9.41 19.87 -1.50
N GLN A 137 -10.08 21.02 -1.62
CA GLN A 137 -9.70 22.23 -0.87
C GLN A 137 -9.81 22.02 0.66
N ALA A 138 -10.87 21.36 1.11
CA ALA A 138 -11.06 21.05 2.52
C ALA A 138 -10.03 20.05 3.05
N ALA A 139 -9.69 19.03 2.26
CA ALA A 139 -8.67 18.03 2.59
C ALA A 139 -7.27 18.65 2.65
N ASP A 140 -6.94 19.55 1.72
CA ASP A 140 -5.69 20.33 1.76
C ASP A 140 -5.54 21.13 3.05
N ALA A 141 -6.65 21.73 3.52
CA ALA A 141 -6.65 22.50 4.76
C ALA A 141 -6.45 21.60 5.99
N ASP A 142 -7.03 20.40 6.01
CA ASP A 142 -6.79 19.41 7.07
C ASP A 142 -5.36 18.91 7.05
N TYR A 143 -4.83 18.49 5.91
CA TYR A 143 -3.44 18.08 5.79
C TYR A 143 -2.47 19.12 6.38
N ARG A 144 -2.64 20.40 6.01
CA ARG A 144 -1.79 21.47 6.54
C ARG A 144 -1.95 21.64 8.04
N HIS A 145 -3.16 21.53 8.56
CA HIS A 145 -3.42 21.60 10.00
C HIS A 145 -2.76 20.43 10.74
N ASP A 146 -3.01 19.20 10.28
CA ASP A 146 -2.51 17.98 10.89
C ASP A 146 -0.98 17.96 10.92
N VAL A 147 -0.34 18.32 9.82
CA VAL A 147 1.14 18.35 9.71
C VAL A 147 1.75 19.44 10.58
N ILE A 148 1.08 20.58 10.79
CA ILE A 148 1.55 21.60 11.75
C ILE A 148 1.62 21.02 13.16
N SER A 149 0.63 20.20 13.56
CA SER A 149 0.56 19.61 14.90
C SER A 149 1.35 18.30 15.06
N GLY A 150 1.32 17.43 14.05
CA GLY A 150 1.79 16.04 14.12
C GLY A 150 3.06 15.75 13.32
N GLY A 151 3.56 16.72 12.54
CA GLY A 151 4.86 16.62 11.86
C GLY A 151 4.95 15.43 10.89
N ASP A 152 6.05 14.68 10.97
CA ASP A 152 6.35 13.57 10.05
C ASP A 152 5.36 12.40 10.20
N VAL A 153 4.86 12.14 11.40
CA VAL A 153 3.86 11.09 11.66
C VAL A 153 2.58 11.38 10.90
N ALA A 154 2.06 12.61 11.00
CA ALA A 154 0.87 13.01 10.24
C ALA A 154 1.09 12.93 8.72
N ARG A 155 2.29 13.26 8.23
CA ARG A 155 2.61 13.08 6.79
C ARG A 155 2.58 11.61 6.38
N ALA A 156 3.08 10.72 7.23
CA ALA A 156 3.05 9.28 6.98
C ALA A 156 1.62 8.75 6.96
N ASP A 157 0.76 9.17 7.89
CA ASP A 157 -0.65 8.77 7.94
C ASP A 157 -1.40 9.15 6.66
N TRP A 158 -1.23 10.39 6.18
CA TRP A 158 -1.84 10.85 4.94
C TRP A 158 -1.34 10.09 3.70
N ARG A 159 -0.06 9.72 3.67
CA ARG A 159 0.51 8.89 2.59
C ARG A 159 -0.02 7.45 2.64
N ASN A 160 -0.09 6.86 3.83
CA ASN A 160 -0.65 5.53 4.04
C ASN A 160 -2.13 5.48 3.66
N ALA A 161 -2.88 6.54 3.96
CA ALA A 161 -4.26 6.71 3.52
C ALA A 161 -4.35 6.77 1.99
N ALA A 162 -3.49 7.54 1.32
CA ALA A 162 -3.48 7.62 -0.14
C ALA A 162 -3.15 6.27 -0.81
N ALA A 163 -2.19 5.51 -0.26
CA ALA A 163 -1.89 4.16 -0.73
C ALA A 163 -3.08 3.21 -0.57
N TYR A 164 -3.76 3.28 0.58
CA TYR A 164 -4.96 2.49 0.83
C TYR A 164 -6.10 2.85 -0.13
N GLU A 165 -6.43 4.13 -0.27
CA GLU A 165 -7.52 4.57 -1.16
C GLU A 165 -7.21 4.23 -2.61
N TRP A 166 -5.95 4.39 -3.04
CA TRP A 166 -5.51 3.97 -4.36
C TRP A 166 -5.77 2.48 -4.58
N ARG A 167 -5.26 1.60 -3.70
CA ARG A 167 -5.43 0.14 -3.83
C ARG A 167 -6.91 -0.24 -3.82
N ARG A 168 -7.70 0.33 -2.90
CA ARG A 168 -9.13 0.06 -2.80
C ARG A 168 -9.83 0.37 -4.11
N LEU A 169 -9.64 1.58 -4.63
CA LEU A 169 -10.27 2.02 -5.89
C LEU A 169 -9.82 1.20 -7.10
N MET A 170 -8.54 0.79 -7.15
CA MET A 170 -8.03 -0.09 -8.21
C MET A 170 -8.65 -1.50 -8.19
N LEU A 171 -9.09 -1.98 -7.02
CA LEU A 171 -9.72 -3.30 -6.86
C LEU A 171 -11.25 -3.26 -7.02
N GLU A 172 -11.87 -2.08 -7.02
CA GLU A 172 -13.33 -1.98 -7.07
C GLU A 172 -13.90 -2.44 -8.42
N PRO A 173 -14.89 -3.37 -8.44
CA PRO A 173 -15.44 -3.87 -9.70
C PRO A 173 -16.34 -2.83 -10.36
N HIS A 174 -15.94 -2.29 -11.51
CA HIS A 174 -16.72 -1.24 -12.16
C HIS A 174 -16.70 -1.33 -13.70
N ALA A 175 -17.72 -0.78 -14.36
CA ALA A 175 -17.78 -0.71 -15.82
C ALA A 175 -16.66 0.21 -16.39
N PRO A 176 -15.93 -0.16 -17.46
CA PRO A 176 -14.66 0.44 -17.88
C PRO A 176 -14.64 1.97 -18.06
N THR A 177 -15.78 2.60 -18.27
CA THR A 177 -15.90 4.02 -18.61
C THR A 177 -16.39 4.92 -17.48
N ASP A 178 -16.78 4.35 -16.34
CA ASP A 178 -17.42 5.14 -15.28
C ASP A 178 -16.35 5.80 -14.38
N PRO A 179 -16.28 7.14 -14.28
CA PRO A 179 -15.35 7.78 -13.36
C PRO A 179 -15.67 7.38 -11.91
N VAL A 180 -14.64 7.32 -11.06
CA VAL A 180 -14.82 7.11 -9.63
C VAL A 180 -15.58 8.29 -9.03
N SER A 181 -16.58 8.02 -8.19
CA SER A 181 -17.41 9.03 -7.53
C SER A 181 -17.10 9.25 -6.05
N ASP A 182 -16.22 8.43 -5.45
CA ASP A 182 -15.81 8.62 -4.06
C ASP A 182 -14.91 9.86 -3.90
N VAL A 183 -15.54 11.01 -3.72
CA VAL A 183 -14.86 12.31 -3.59
C VAL A 183 -13.88 12.37 -2.42
N SER A 184 -14.07 11.54 -1.38
CA SER A 184 -13.19 11.56 -0.21
C SER A 184 -11.87 10.84 -0.54
N ALA A 185 -11.97 9.66 -1.14
CA ALA A 185 -10.80 8.91 -1.60
C ALA A 185 -9.98 9.70 -2.63
N LEU A 186 -10.66 10.31 -3.60
CA LEU A 186 -10.04 11.15 -4.62
C LEU A 186 -9.34 12.37 -4.02
N ALA A 187 -9.93 12.99 -2.99
CA ALA A 187 -9.30 14.13 -2.31
C ALA A 187 -8.03 13.74 -1.55
N VAL A 188 -8.01 12.57 -0.89
CA VAL A 188 -6.81 12.05 -0.20
C VAL A 188 -5.67 11.82 -1.20
N ILE A 189 -5.95 11.19 -2.33
CA ILE A 189 -4.95 10.96 -3.40
C ILE A 189 -4.46 12.31 -3.96
N ALA A 190 -5.35 13.26 -4.21
CA ALA A 190 -5.00 14.60 -4.69
C ALA A 190 -4.08 15.36 -3.72
N VAL A 191 -4.34 15.26 -2.42
CA VAL A 191 -3.49 15.85 -1.37
C VAL A 191 -2.12 15.18 -1.35
N SER A 192 -2.04 13.85 -1.43
CA SER A 192 -0.75 13.16 -1.50
C SER A 192 0.04 13.56 -2.76
N MET A 193 -0.64 13.64 -3.91
CA MET A 193 -0.06 14.12 -5.17
C MET A 193 0.49 15.56 -5.06
N ARG A 194 -0.08 16.40 -4.18
CA ARG A 194 0.39 17.77 -3.95
C ARG A 194 1.64 17.84 -3.07
N TYR A 195 1.69 17.04 -2.01
CA TYR A 195 2.70 17.18 -0.96
C TYR A 195 3.80 16.10 -0.98
N ALA A 196 3.58 15.03 -1.74
CA ALA A 196 4.55 13.97 -2.03
C ALA A 196 4.41 13.53 -3.51
N PRO A 197 4.62 14.45 -4.48
CA PRO A 197 4.31 14.21 -5.88
C PRO A 197 5.11 13.05 -6.48
N ASP A 198 6.43 12.98 -6.29
CA ASP A 198 7.25 11.92 -6.88
C ASP A 198 6.95 10.56 -6.23
N ALA A 199 6.82 10.52 -4.90
CA ALA A 199 6.57 9.25 -4.20
C ALA A 199 5.17 8.70 -4.51
N THR A 200 4.15 9.57 -4.57
CA THR A 200 2.78 9.18 -4.95
C THR A 200 2.73 8.67 -6.38
N ARG A 201 3.37 9.37 -7.32
CA ARG A 201 3.43 8.95 -8.73
C ARG A 201 4.22 7.66 -8.91
N ALA A 202 5.32 7.46 -8.19
CA ALA A 202 6.10 6.23 -8.25
C ALA A 202 5.31 5.03 -7.72
N MET A 203 4.55 5.20 -6.63
CA MET A 203 3.65 4.18 -6.11
C MET A 203 2.61 3.79 -7.16
N ILE A 204 1.93 4.77 -7.76
CA ILE A 204 0.91 4.52 -8.78
C ILE A 204 1.50 3.84 -10.02
N ALA A 205 2.62 4.37 -10.54
CA ALA A 205 3.28 3.81 -11.70
C ALA A 205 3.73 2.36 -11.46
N THR A 206 4.24 2.06 -10.26
CA THR A 206 4.64 0.69 -9.88
C THR A 206 3.43 -0.24 -9.82
N ASP A 207 2.31 0.22 -9.27
CA ASP A 207 1.10 -0.60 -9.18
C ASP A 207 0.46 -0.89 -10.54
N VAL A 208 0.49 0.10 -11.43
CA VAL A 208 -0.10 -0.02 -12.77
C VAL A 208 0.80 -0.81 -13.71
N LEU A 209 2.09 -0.49 -13.75
CA LEU A 209 3.02 -0.97 -14.77
C LEU A 209 3.85 -2.19 -14.34
N GLY A 210 3.96 -2.45 -13.04
CA GLY A 210 4.71 -3.58 -12.50
C GLY A 210 4.06 -4.93 -12.86
N PRO A 211 4.85 -5.96 -13.21
CA PRO A 211 4.31 -7.29 -13.48
C PRO A 211 3.73 -7.93 -12.20
N ASP A 212 4.44 -7.74 -11.09
CA ASP A 212 4.08 -8.26 -9.78
C ASP A 212 3.27 -7.20 -9.03
N LEU A 213 1.97 -7.42 -8.86
CA LEU A 213 1.10 -6.51 -8.12
C LEU A 213 1.66 -6.29 -6.70
N PRO A 214 2.09 -5.07 -6.34
CA PRO A 214 2.71 -4.84 -5.04
C PRO A 214 1.77 -5.16 -3.88
N THR A 215 2.29 -5.70 -2.79
CA THR A 215 1.52 -5.80 -1.53
C THR A 215 1.18 -4.40 -1.01
N MET A 216 0.22 -4.31 -0.08
CA MET A 216 -0.06 -3.03 0.59
C MET A 216 1.15 -2.47 1.33
N GLY A 217 1.96 -3.33 1.96
CA GLY A 217 3.24 -2.94 2.55
C GLY A 217 4.19 -2.33 1.52
N GLY A 218 4.34 -2.98 0.36
CA GLY A 218 5.17 -2.46 -0.74
C GLY A 218 4.70 -1.11 -1.27
N LEU A 219 3.38 -0.88 -1.41
CA LEU A 219 2.86 0.44 -1.80
C LEU A 219 3.17 1.52 -0.74
N ARG A 220 3.02 1.19 0.55
CA ARG A 220 3.33 2.08 1.68
C ARG A 220 4.82 2.43 1.73
N ASP A 221 5.69 1.46 1.47
CA ASP A 221 7.14 1.67 1.39
C ASP A 221 7.50 2.65 0.27
N ILE A 222 6.90 2.49 -0.92
CA ILE A 222 7.15 3.38 -2.06
C ILE A 222 6.68 4.81 -1.75
N ILE A 223 5.42 5.00 -1.33
CA ILE A 223 4.90 6.34 -1.05
C ILE A 223 5.55 6.99 0.18
N GLY A 224 6.12 6.17 1.08
CA GLY A 224 6.92 6.61 2.22
C GLY A 224 8.28 7.18 1.84
N THR A 225 8.78 6.87 0.64
CA THR A 225 10.10 7.32 0.16
C THR A 225 10.19 8.85 0.15
N PRO A 226 11.26 9.45 0.71
CA PRO A 226 11.45 10.90 0.61
C PRO A 226 11.58 11.35 -0.86
N GLU A 227 10.95 12.46 -1.23
CA GLU A 227 10.85 12.95 -2.64
C GLU A 227 12.18 12.95 -3.40
N ARG A 228 13.25 13.43 -2.75
CA ARG A 228 14.60 13.49 -3.34
C ARG A 228 15.24 12.12 -3.60
N ASP A 229 14.77 11.11 -2.90
CA ASP A 229 15.29 9.74 -2.90
C ASP A 229 14.44 8.82 -3.80
N VAL A 230 13.32 9.32 -4.36
CA VAL A 230 12.50 8.58 -5.33
C VAL A 230 13.30 8.40 -6.64
N PRO A 231 13.48 7.16 -7.13
CA PRO A 231 14.33 6.87 -8.29
C PRO A 231 13.62 7.10 -9.63
N VAL A 232 13.05 8.30 -9.84
CA VAL A 232 12.24 8.63 -11.03
C VAL A 232 13.00 8.37 -12.33
N ASP A 233 14.30 8.68 -12.36
CA ASP A 233 15.13 8.61 -13.56
C ASP A 233 15.35 7.17 -14.06
N THR A 234 15.26 6.17 -13.17
CA THR A 234 15.39 4.74 -13.53
C THR A 234 14.05 4.01 -13.55
N LEU A 235 13.00 4.60 -12.96
CA LEU A 235 11.72 3.95 -12.72
C LEU A 235 11.11 3.30 -13.97
N ILE A 236 11.11 3.98 -15.13
CA ILE A 236 10.59 3.43 -16.39
C ILE A 236 11.38 2.19 -16.80
N THR A 237 12.72 2.28 -16.76
CA THR A 237 13.60 1.19 -17.17
C THR A 237 13.47 0.00 -16.23
N ASP A 238 13.41 0.26 -14.91
CA ASP A 238 13.29 -0.76 -13.89
C ASP A 238 11.95 -1.50 -13.98
N LEU A 239 10.83 -0.79 -14.17
CA LEU A 239 9.51 -1.39 -14.31
C LEU A 239 9.37 -2.21 -15.59
N VAL A 240 9.85 -1.69 -16.73
CA VAL A 240 9.86 -2.44 -18.00
C VAL A 240 10.77 -3.67 -17.91
N GLY A 241 11.92 -3.54 -17.24
CA GLY A 241 12.90 -4.61 -17.06
C GLY A 241 12.44 -5.76 -16.17
N GLN A 242 11.43 -5.56 -15.32
CA GLN A 242 10.85 -6.63 -14.49
C GLN A 242 10.01 -7.63 -15.31
N TRP A 243 9.55 -7.26 -16.52
CA TRP A 243 8.76 -8.15 -17.35
C TRP A 243 9.63 -9.27 -17.96
N PRO A 244 9.15 -10.54 -18.03
CA PRO A 244 9.95 -11.70 -18.43
C PRO A 244 10.73 -11.58 -19.75
N ASP A 245 10.16 -10.88 -20.74
CA ASP A 245 10.77 -10.63 -22.05
C ASP A 245 11.01 -9.13 -22.31
N ALA A 246 11.09 -8.31 -21.25
CA ALA A 246 11.09 -6.84 -21.32
C ALA A 246 9.95 -6.25 -22.17
N THR A 247 8.88 -7.03 -22.33
CA THR A 247 7.68 -6.70 -23.10
C THR A 247 6.49 -6.86 -22.18
N PRO A 248 5.85 -5.75 -21.79
CA PRO A 248 4.68 -5.83 -20.93
C PRO A 248 3.51 -6.59 -21.57
N ASP A 249 2.74 -7.31 -20.75
CA ASP A 249 1.47 -7.89 -21.20
C ASP A 249 0.46 -6.77 -21.44
N ARG A 250 0.19 -6.53 -22.73
CA ARG A 250 -0.57 -5.39 -23.19
C ARG A 250 -2.00 -5.38 -22.65
N ASP A 251 -2.68 -6.53 -22.67
CA ASP A 251 -4.09 -6.58 -22.29
C ASP A 251 -4.23 -6.29 -20.79
N THR A 252 -3.35 -6.89 -19.97
CA THR A 252 -3.24 -6.60 -18.54
C THR A 252 -2.91 -5.13 -18.25
N LEU A 253 -1.93 -4.54 -18.96
CA LEU A 253 -1.60 -3.13 -18.79
C LEU A 253 -2.75 -2.21 -19.20
N THR A 254 -3.43 -2.51 -20.31
CA THR A 254 -4.55 -1.69 -20.80
C THR A 254 -5.67 -1.63 -19.76
N ASP A 255 -6.01 -2.77 -19.15
CA ASP A 255 -7.06 -2.80 -18.12
C ASP A 255 -6.66 -2.03 -16.86
N ARG A 256 -5.41 -2.15 -16.41
CA ARG A 256 -4.89 -1.42 -15.24
C ARG A 256 -4.76 0.07 -15.51
N ASP A 257 -4.30 0.45 -16.69
CA ASP A 257 -4.21 1.85 -17.10
C ASP A 257 -5.60 2.49 -17.16
N HIS A 258 -6.58 1.83 -17.78
CA HIS A 258 -7.95 2.30 -17.77
C HIS A 258 -8.52 2.43 -16.34
N ALA A 259 -8.22 1.50 -15.43
CA ALA A 259 -8.60 1.63 -14.02
C ALA A 259 -7.96 2.86 -13.37
N ALA A 260 -6.67 3.10 -13.60
CA ALA A 260 -5.95 4.27 -13.11
C ALA A 260 -6.53 5.58 -13.66
N TRP A 261 -6.84 5.64 -14.96
CA TRP A 261 -7.44 6.81 -15.61
C TRP A 261 -8.76 7.23 -14.96
N ARG A 262 -9.58 6.28 -14.49
CA ARG A 262 -10.87 6.56 -13.85
C ARG A 262 -10.73 7.22 -12.48
N ILE A 263 -9.62 6.98 -11.80
CA ILE A 263 -9.27 7.61 -10.52
C ILE A 263 -8.62 8.96 -10.80
N LEU A 264 -7.69 9.02 -11.76
CA LEU A 264 -6.88 10.21 -12.03
C LEU A 264 -7.66 11.30 -12.77
N SER A 265 -8.60 10.95 -13.66
CA SER A 265 -9.33 11.94 -14.48
C SER A 265 -10.20 12.89 -13.66
N PRO A 266 -11.01 12.42 -12.68
CA PRO A 266 -11.76 13.33 -11.81
C PRO A 266 -10.84 14.26 -11.03
N ILE A 267 -9.71 13.76 -10.51
CA ILE A 267 -8.74 14.59 -9.78
C ILE A 267 -8.15 15.64 -10.72
N GLN A 268 -7.69 15.24 -11.92
CA GLN A 268 -7.11 16.14 -12.91
C GLN A 268 -8.07 17.29 -13.27
N GLN A 269 -9.37 17.02 -13.38
CA GLN A 269 -10.37 18.02 -13.75
C GLN A 269 -10.73 19.01 -12.62
N ASN A 270 -10.46 18.65 -11.36
CA ASN A 270 -10.94 19.39 -10.19
C ASN A 270 -9.82 19.90 -9.27
N ALA A 271 -8.61 19.36 -9.38
CA ALA A 271 -7.49 19.72 -8.51
C ALA A 271 -6.79 21.01 -8.98
N PRO A 272 -6.06 21.69 -8.09
CA PRO A 272 -5.24 22.86 -8.46
C PRO A 272 -4.15 22.53 -9.50
N ALA A 273 -3.73 23.55 -10.25
CA ALA A 273 -2.78 23.42 -11.36
C ALA A 273 -1.50 22.58 -11.09
N PRO A 274 -0.84 22.64 -9.92
CA PRO A 274 0.32 21.76 -9.66
C PRO A 274 -0.04 20.27 -9.70
N VAL A 275 -1.18 19.90 -9.10
CA VAL A 275 -1.66 18.50 -9.09
C VAL A 275 -2.07 18.06 -10.49
N GLU A 276 -2.73 18.93 -11.25
CA GLU A 276 -3.05 18.68 -12.66
C GLU A 276 -1.78 18.38 -13.48
N GLY A 277 -0.73 19.19 -13.30
CA GLY A 277 0.57 19.00 -13.94
C GLY A 277 1.23 17.67 -13.56
N HIS A 278 1.23 17.31 -12.27
CA HIS A 278 1.79 16.03 -11.80
C HIS A 278 1.06 14.83 -12.40
N ILE A 279 -0.27 14.89 -12.51
CA ILE A 279 -1.06 13.84 -13.16
C ILE A 279 -0.72 13.75 -14.64
N TYR A 280 -0.54 14.86 -15.36
CA TYR A 280 -0.06 14.80 -16.74
C TYR A 280 1.31 14.11 -16.87
N GLY A 281 2.24 14.34 -15.94
CA GLY A 281 3.54 13.67 -15.95
C GLY A 281 3.40 12.15 -15.75
N LEU A 282 2.52 11.73 -14.83
CA LEU A 282 2.22 10.32 -14.56
C LEU A 282 1.53 9.65 -15.76
N LEU A 283 0.47 10.26 -16.31
CA LEU A 283 -0.23 9.74 -17.50
C LEU A 283 0.73 9.63 -18.69
N GLY A 284 1.65 10.59 -18.83
CA GLY A 284 2.71 10.52 -19.83
C GLY A 284 3.55 9.24 -19.73
N MET A 285 3.85 8.81 -18.51
CA MET A 285 4.58 7.57 -18.23
C MET A 285 3.74 6.32 -18.48
N LEU A 286 2.48 6.31 -18.01
CA LEU A 286 1.59 5.17 -18.20
C LEU A 286 1.37 4.89 -19.70
N ASP A 287 0.98 5.92 -20.46
CA ASP A 287 0.78 5.82 -21.90
C ASP A 287 2.09 5.49 -22.63
N HIS A 288 3.23 6.06 -22.20
CA HIS A 288 4.51 5.73 -22.82
C HIS A 288 4.82 4.23 -22.73
N VAL A 289 4.56 3.61 -21.56
CA VAL A 289 4.79 2.19 -21.33
C VAL A 289 3.74 1.31 -22.01
N GLU A 290 2.46 1.67 -21.95
CA GLU A 290 1.36 0.95 -22.63
C GLU A 290 1.59 0.87 -24.15
N TYR A 291 2.12 1.96 -24.74
CA TYR A 291 2.35 2.07 -26.18
C TYR A 291 3.79 1.80 -26.62
N LEU A 292 4.64 1.16 -25.79
CA LEU A 292 6.01 0.79 -26.17
C LEU A 292 6.04 0.11 -27.56
N GLY A 293 6.84 0.66 -28.48
CA GLY A 293 6.97 0.17 -29.85
C GLY A 293 5.91 0.67 -30.86
N ARG A 294 4.98 1.53 -30.44
CA ARG A 294 4.18 2.38 -31.34
C ARG A 294 4.52 3.85 -31.09
N THR A 295 4.03 4.74 -31.95
CA THR A 295 4.24 6.19 -31.90
C THR A 295 3.88 6.73 -30.52
N GLY A 296 4.82 6.75 -29.56
CA GLY A 296 4.65 7.21 -28.16
C GLY A 296 4.27 8.69 -28.01
N GLU A 297 3.63 9.23 -29.03
CA GLU A 297 3.07 10.57 -29.18
C GLU A 297 2.08 10.90 -28.07
N THR A 298 1.24 9.94 -27.61
CA THR A 298 0.31 10.20 -26.50
C THR A 298 1.04 10.45 -25.19
N GLY A 299 1.93 9.54 -24.79
CA GLY A 299 2.74 9.71 -23.58
C GLY A 299 3.62 10.96 -23.64
N ARG A 300 4.22 11.23 -24.80
CA ARG A 300 4.97 12.46 -25.07
C ARG A 300 4.09 13.72 -24.94
N MET A 301 2.89 13.72 -25.50
CA MET A 301 1.96 14.86 -25.45
C MET A 301 1.60 15.20 -24.00
N HIS A 302 1.36 14.19 -23.17
CA HIS A 302 1.10 14.37 -21.75
C HIS A 302 2.33 14.88 -21.00
N ALA A 303 3.53 14.34 -21.26
CA ALA A 303 4.78 14.83 -20.69
C ALA A 303 5.07 16.30 -21.08
N GLU A 304 4.96 16.66 -22.35
CA GLU A 304 5.10 18.05 -22.82
C GLU A 304 4.08 18.99 -22.18
N ARG A 305 2.87 18.51 -21.89
CA ARG A 305 1.86 19.28 -21.19
C ARG A 305 2.22 19.47 -19.72
N ALA A 306 2.71 18.44 -19.03
CA ALA A 306 3.19 18.52 -17.66
C ALA A 306 4.30 19.58 -17.50
N LEU A 307 5.26 19.62 -18.44
CA LEU A 307 6.35 20.61 -18.43
C LEU A 307 5.89 22.07 -18.59
N ARG A 308 4.65 22.30 -19.06
CA ARG A 308 4.06 23.66 -19.10
C ARG A 308 3.57 24.12 -17.73
N PHE A 309 3.25 23.18 -16.83
CA PHE A 309 2.93 23.47 -15.44
C PHE A 309 4.19 23.61 -14.61
N ASP A 310 5.13 22.67 -14.78
CA ASP A 310 6.41 22.66 -14.08
C ASP A 310 7.54 22.17 -15.01
N PRO A 311 8.42 23.07 -15.48
CA PRO A 311 9.57 22.70 -16.33
C PRO A 311 10.58 21.77 -15.64
N SER A 312 10.49 21.58 -14.32
CA SER A 312 11.34 20.68 -13.55
C SER A 312 10.70 19.32 -13.24
N ASP A 313 9.55 19.02 -13.87
CA ASP A 313 8.86 17.76 -13.64
C ASP A 313 9.71 16.56 -14.09
N ARG A 314 10.13 15.74 -13.11
CA ARG A 314 11.04 14.61 -13.30
C ARG A 314 10.38 13.46 -14.05
N PHE A 315 9.08 13.21 -13.83
CA PHE A 315 8.34 12.17 -14.54
C PHE A 315 8.21 12.52 -16.02
N ALA A 316 7.82 13.76 -16.32
CA ALA A 316 7.73 14.23 -17.69
C ALA A 316 9.08 14.18 -18.42
N SER A 317 10.15 14.58 -17.73
CA SER A 317 11.52 14.51 -18.27
C SER A 317 11.95 13.07 -18.55
N ALA A 318 11.73 12.15 -17.61
CA ALA A 318 12.04 10.74 -17.77
C ALA A 318 11.33 10.12 -18.99
N VAL A 319 10.05 10.45 -19.19
CA VAL A 319 9.28 10.01 -20.37
C VAL A 319 9.89 10.50 -21.68
N LEU A 320 10.30 11.78 -21.74
CA LEU A 320 10.90 12.34 -22.96
C LEU A 320 12.31 11.80 -23.24
N ASP A 321 13.02 11.34 -22.20
CA ASP A 321 14.32 10.69 -22.35
C ASP A 321 14.20 9.26 -22.86
N THR A 322 13.10 8.56 -22.53
CA THR A 322 12.83 7.19 -23.00
C THR A 322 11.97 7.13 -24.28
N ALA A 323 11.31 8.22 -24.67
CA ALA A 323 10.51 8.34 -25.89
C ALA A 323 11.29 8.98 -27.06
N PRO A 324 11.89 8.20 -27.98
CA PRO A 324 12.61 8.76 -29.12
C PRO A 324 11.66 9.53 -30.05
N THR A 325 12.11 10.67 -30.60
CA THR A 325 11.42 11.35 -31.69
C THR A 325 11.48 10.52 -32.99
N ALA A 326 10.62 10.85 -33.97
CA ALA A 326 10.56 10.14 -35.26
C ALA A 326 11.88 10.15 -36.07
N ASP A 327 12.81 11.03 -35.72
CA ASP A 327 14.17 11.15 -36.28
C ASP A 327 15.28 10.63 -35.34
N GLY A 328 14.92 10.06 -34.17
CA GLY A 328 15.83 9.38 -33.25
C GLY A 328 16.59 10.29 -32.29
N SER A 329 16.16 11.55 -32.10
CA SER A 329 16.74 12.46 -31.10
C SER A 329 16.06 12.31 -29.72
N THR A 330 16.81 12.50 -28.64
CA THR A 330 16.30 12.53 -27.26
C THR A 330 15.89 13.97 -26.87
N GLY A 331 14.72 14.12 -26.25
CA GLY A 331 13.93 15.36 -26.24
C GLY A 331 14.46 16.55 -25.42
N LEU A 332 15.47 16.38 -24.56
CA LEU A 332 16.03 17.49 -23.77
C LEU A 332 16.76 18.53 -24.65
N ALA A 333 17.30 18.13 -25.81
CA ALA A 333 18.06 19.03 -26.69
C ALA A 333 17.17 20.09 -27.39
N GLU A 334 15.96 19.74 -27.80
CA GLU A 334 15.05 20.67 -28.49
C GLU A 334 14.41 21.71 -27.56
N LEU A 335 14.11 21.35 -26.31
CA LEU A 335 13.49 22.28 -25.36
C LEU A 335 14.48 23.35 -24.86
N ALA A 336 15.78 23.02 -24.77
CA ALA A 336 16.83 23.98 -24.46
C ALA A 336 16.98 25.05 -25.54
N ASP A 337 16.83 24.67 -26.81
CA ASP A 337 16.89 25.61 -27.95
C ASP A 337 15.65 26.52 -27.99
N ILE A 338 14.46 26.01 -27.68
CA ILE A 338 13.23 26.83 -27.62
C ILE A 338 13.27 27.83 -26.46
N ALA A 339 13.87 27.47 -25.34
CA ALA A 339 14.07 28.37 -24.20
C ALA A 339 15.12 29.46 -24.49
N GLN A 340 16.18 29.14 -25.25
CA GLN A 340 17.16 30.13 -25.72
C GLN A 340 16.55 31.09 -26.74
N ASP A 341 15.70 30.63 -27.66
CA ASP A 341 15.13 31.48 -28.70
C ASP A 341 14.13 32.52 -28.13
N ARG A 342 13.42 32.16 -27.04
CA ARG A 342 12.56 33.10 -26.29
C ARG A 342 13.33 34.14 -25.46
N GLY A 343 14.61 33.91 -25.18
CA GLY A 343 15.48 34.86 -24.50
C GLY A 343 16.04 35.98 -25.40
N THR A 344 15.85 35.88 -26.72
CA THR A 344 16.50 36.75 -27.72
C THR A 344 15.60 37.84 -28.30
N ILE A 345 14.31 37.86 -27.96
CA ILE A 345 13.42 38.95 -28.35
C ILE A 345 13.34 39.96 -27.19
N ARG A 346 14.21 40.97 -27.25
CA ARG A 346 14.05 42.25 -26.54
C ARG A 346 13.08 43.17 -27.26
#